data_AF-X1BHY1-F1
#
_entry.id   AF-X1BHY1-F1
#
_cell.length_a   1.000
_cell.length_b   1.000
_cell.length_c   1.000
_cell.angle_alpha   90.00
_cell.angle_beta   90.00
_cell.angle_gamma   90.00
#
_symmetry.space_group_name_H-M   'P 1'
#
loop_
_entity.id
_entity.type
_entity.pdbx_description
1 polymer ?
#
loop_
_entity_poly.entity_id
_entity_poly.type
_entity_poly.pdbx_seq_one_letter_code
_entity_poly.pdbx_strand_id
1 'polypeptide(L)' 'MRAIKTIDPDYIIPVHTENPNWFKEHFDNTLLIKMGKKITSNY' A
#
# COMPACT_ATOMS: atom_id res chain seq x y z
N MET A 1 -0.96 -10.01 -8.12
CA MET A 1 -1.24 -8.86 -9.02
C MET A 1 -2.70 -8.71 -9.45
N ARG A 2 -3.50 -9.78 -9.60
CA ARG A 2 -4.93 -9.67 -10.01
C ARG A 2 -5.78 -8.84 -9.05
N ALA A 3 -5.63 -9.03 -7.74
CA ALA A 3 -6.39 -8.30 -6.73
C ALA A 3 -6.25 -6.77 -6.86
N ILE A 4 -5.02 -6.25 -6.98
CA ILE A 4 -4.77 -4.80 -7.09
C ILE A 4 -5.46 -4.21 -8.32
N LYS A 5 -5.35 -4.89 -9.49
CA LYS A 5 -5.98 -4.41 -10.73
C LYS A 5 -7.51 -4.48 -10.69
N THR A 6 -8.06 -5.47 -10.00
CA THR A 6 -9.53 -5.64 -9.91
C THR A 6 -10.16 -4.69 -8.91
N ILE A 7 -9.47 -4.44 -7.79
CA ILE A 7 -9.96 -3.55 -6.74
C ILE A 7 -9.76 -2.09 -7.13
N ASP A 8 -8.69 -1.78 -7.87
CA ASP A 8 -8.29 -0.42 -8.25
C ASP A 8 -8.28 0.55 -7.04
N PRO A 9 -7.48 0.26 -5.99
CA PRO A 9 -7.54 1.03 -4.76
C PRO A 9 -6.92 2.42 -4.93
N ASP A 10 -7.44 3.41 -4.22
CA ASP A 10 -6.82 4.74 -4.13
C ASP A 10 -5.42 4.70 -3.49
N TYR A 11 -5.24 3.83 -2.49
CA TYR A 11 -3.98 3.66 -1.78
C TYR A 11 -3.64 2.19 -1.55
N ILE A 12 -2.36 1.84 -1.68
CA ILE A 12 -1.84 0.51 -1.37
C ILE A 12 -0.97 0.60 -0.11
N ILE A 13 -1.35 -0.14 0.94
CA ILE A 13 -0.55 -0.26 2.16
C ILE A 13 -0.10 -1.72 2.28
N PRO A 14 1.13 -2.05 1.87
CA PRO A 14 1.62 -3.41 1.98
C PRO A 14 1.91 -3.74 3.45
N VAL A 15 1.24 -4.78 3.96
CA VAL A 15 1.43 -5.32 5.31
C VAL A 15 1.86 -6.79 5.24
N HIS A 16 2.47 -7.31 6.31
CA HIS A 16 2.96 -8.70 6.38
C HIS A 16 3.83 -9.13 5.19
N THR A 17 4.74 -8.26 4.75
CA THR A 17 5.72 -8.54 3.69
C THR A 17 7.12 -8.12 4.12
N GLU A 18 8.12 -8.89 3.70
CA GLU A 18 9.54 -8.56 3.90
C GLU A 18 10.07 -7.63 2.81
N ASN A 19 9.34 -7.47 1.69
CA ASN A 19 9.73 -6.58 0.59
C ASN A 19 8.63 -5.54 0.27
N PRO A 20 8.41 -4.55 1.14
CA PRO A 20 7.45 -3.48 0.89
C PRO A 20 7.91 -2.53 -0.23
N ASN A 21 9.21 -2.43 -0.50
CA ASN A 21 9.75 -1.53 -1.52
C ASN A 21 9.35 -1.94 -2.95
N TRP A 22 9.20 -3.24 -3.21
CA TRP A 22 8.68 -3.72 -4.49
C TRP A 22 7.35 -3.05 -4.87
N PHE A 23 6.44 -2.84 -3.91
CA PHE A 23 5.16 -2.16 -4.18
C PHE A 23 5.37 -0.71 -4.61
N LYS A 24 6.31 -0.01 -3.97
CA LYS A 24 6.64 1.39 -4.30
C LYS A 24 7.27 1.53 -5.69
N GLU A 25 8.03 0.53 -6.14
CA GLU A 25 8.64 0.50 -7.47
C GLU A 25 7.62 0.22 -8.59
N HIS A 26 6.49 -0.42 -8.27
CA HIS A 26 5.51 -0.88 -9.26
C HIS A 26 4.17 -0.14 -9.22
N PHE A 27 3.88 0.60 -8.14
CA PHE A 27 2.63 1.32 -7.95
C PHE A 27 2.85 2.67 -7.28
N ASP A 28 2.48 3.74 -7.98
CA ASP A 28 2.68 5.13 -7.56
C ASP A 28 1.94 5.50 -6.27
N ASN A 29 0.80 4.84 -6.02
CA ASN A 29 -0.06 5.10 -4.87
C ASN A 29 0.26 4.23 -3.63
N THR A 30 1.48 3.72 -3.54
CA THR A 30 1.94 2.93 -2.40
C THR A 30 2.31 3.82 -1.20
N LEU A 31 1.76 3.51 -0.03
CA LEU A 31 2.08 4.15 1.24
C LEU A 31 2.89 3.19 2.12
N LEU A 32 4.17 3.52 2.32
CA LEU A 32 5.02 2.80 3.28
C LEU A 32 4.86 3.41 4.68
N ILE A 33 4.35 2.61 5.60
CA ILE A 33 4.16 3.01 7.00
C ILE A 33 5.23 2.44 7.91
N LYS A 34 5.62 3.24 8.90
CA LYS A 34 6.39 2.76 10.04
C LYS A 34 5.45 2.08 11.03
N MET A 35 5.96 1.08 11.73
CA MET A 35 5.23 0.40 12.81
C MET A 35 4.71 1.42 13.82
N GLY A 36 3.44 1.26 14.24
CA GLY A 36 2.77 2.17 15.18
C GLY A 36 2.29 3.50 14.58
N LYS A 37 2.51 3.76 13.29
CA LYS A 37 1.97 4.95 12.62
C LYS A 37 0.47 4.78 12.38
N LYS A 38 -0.33 5.73 12.88
CA LYS A 38 -1.76 5.84 12.57
C LYS A 38 -1.96 6.60 11.26
N ILE A 39 -2.78 6.04 10.36
CA ILE A 39 -3.32 6.77 9.21
C ILE A 39 -4.79 7.08 9.51
N THR A 40 -5.21 8.30 9.19
CA THR A 40 -6.61 8.72 9.23
C THR A 40 -7.09 8.96 7.81
N SER A 41 -8.27 8.45 7.50
CA SER A 41 -9.02 8.77 6.29
C SER A 41 -9.99 9.91 6.61
N ASN A 42 -10.17 10.86 5.69
CA ASN A 42 -11.07 12.00 5.86
C ASN A 42 -12.40 11.81 5.11
N TYR A 43 -12.77 10.56 4.82
CA TYR A 43 -14.06 10.16 4.28
C TYR A 43 -15.04 9.85 5.42
#